data_AF-A0A349D9F2-F1
#
_entry.id   AF-A0A349D9F2-F1
#
_cell.length_a   1.000
_cell.length_b   1.000
_cell.length_c   1.000
_cell.angle_alpha   90.00
_cell.angle_beta   90.00
_cell.angle_gamma   90.00
#
_symmetry.space_group_name_H-M   'P 1'
#
loop_
_entity.id
_entity.type
_entity.pdbx_description
1 polymer ?
#
loop_
_entity_poly.entity_id
_entity_poly.type
_entity_poly.pdbx_seq_one_letter_code
_entity_poly.pdbx_strand_id
1 'polypeptide(L)'
;MVGGIKTVSHNSLSLANETKAVKMNCQCLDTHEFPSLTFHPSIRPQGILISHWENLDFSRALLSYICFRSKTMKSKAILFLSVFLLASTGNLKAQTYWSLEQCITHALENNLQVKQTKLQTQLSGESLKATSGNFYPSVNGFATNIWNFGQTIDPLTNTFATNTVRTNQLGISANVDLFKAGQNVNAKKRDQYALEASRHDLDKMRNDVSLLIASAYLNILFSEELLENSIAQTQLTQKQISRNKKLYAAGSIPRGDLLNVESQLAGEELSVVRAQNQLDLAYLNLIQLLQVDSIQDFRVVKPDLSVGDDAAINTTTGQIYDQALRVLPEIKSAENRLYSADRAIAFNQSFGLPSLRLNANLGTGYSGARPDLSKPVAQDPVPFATTASGEQVFIQSVGYPEIMPFGTQLNENLNQSIGLTLSIPIFNKMQVSTGTSIARINYDIRENGLRIAKNTVYQNIQSAYADAKAALNQYRASQKALDALRESFKYVEQRFDVGMINSVDYNTAKVNVTRAESDFLRSKYDYVFKTKILDFYQGKPITLN
;
A
#
# COMPACT_ATOMS: atom_id res chain seq x y z
N MET A 1 31.29 26.34 66.41
CA MET A 1 30.25 25.32 66.63
C MET A 1 30.14 24.57 65.31
N VAL A 2 30.69 23.36 65.12
CA VAL A 2 30.55 22.10 65.89
C VAL A 2 29.06 21.71 65.97
N GLY A 3 28.61 20.52 65.53
CA GLY A 3 29.29 19.39 64.88
C GLY A 3 28.48 18.08 65.05
N GLY A 4 28.90 16.97 64.41
CA GLY A 4 28.33 15.61 64.58
C GLY A 4 27.11 15.33 63.70
N ILE A 5 27.01 14.26 62.89
CA ILE A 5 27.46 12.85 62.97
C ILE A 5 26.74 12.03 64.04
N LYS A 6 25.91 11.08 63.59
CA LYS A 6 25.88 9.71 64.14
C LYS A 6 25.37 8.69 63.12
N THR A 7 26.30 7.84 62.68
CA THR A 7 26.07 6.53 62.04
C THR A 7 25.88 5.44 63.12
N VAL A 8 25.80 4.17 62.65
CA VAL A 8 25.78 2.85 63.36
C VAL A 8 24.43 2.14 63.18
N SER A 9 24.22 1.00 62.49
CA SER A 9 25.00 -0.07 61.81
C SER A 9 24.91 -1.46 62.46
N HIS A 10 24.72 -2.49 61.62
CA HIS A 10 25.03 -3.92 61.85
C HIS A 10 24.13 -4.71 62.84
N ASN A 11 23.95 -6.03 62.76
CA ASN A 11 24.56 -7.15 62.00
C ASN A 11 23.48 -7.96 61.22
N SER A 12 23.71 -8.79 60.19
CA SER A 12 24.83 -9.67 59.73
C SER A 12 24.85 -11.12 60.32
N LEU A 13 25.47 -12.06 59.57
CA LEU A 13 25.45 -13.54 59.65
C LEU A 13 24.19 -14.24 59.05
N SER A 14 24.23 -15.20 58.10
CA SER A 14 25.15 -16.32 57.72
C SER A 14 25.12 -17.49 58.73
N LEU A 15 25.28 -18.81 58.49
CA LEU A 15 25.76 -19.75 57.43
C LEU A 15 24.92 -21.08 57.56
N ALA A 16 24.95 -22.16 56.74
CA ALA A 16 25.33 -22.47 55.34
C ALA A 16 24.96 -23.96 55.01
N ASN A 17 24.97 -24.35 53.71
CA ASN A 17 25.01 -25.74 53.18
C ASN A 17 23.73 -26.63 53.40
N GLU A 18 23.43 -27.71 52.66
CA GLU A 18 24.26 -28.66 51.89
C GLU A 18 23.68 -29.12 50.52
N THR A 19 24.56 -29.12 49.51
CA THR A 19 24.85 -30.13 48.49
C THR A 19 23.83 -31.22 48.07
N LYS A 20 23.63 -31.34 46.74
CA LYS A 20 24.19 -32.48 45.97
C LYS A 20 24.36 -32.15 44.48
N ALA A 21 25.48 -32.60 43.92
CA ALA A 21 25.86 -32.39 42.52
C ALA A 21 25.81 -33.71 41.74
N VAL A 22 25.59 -33.63 40.42
CA VAL A 22 26.15 -34.57 39.44
C VAL A 22 26.59 -33.79 38.18
N LYS A 23 27.79 -34.08 37.69
CA LYS A 23 28.37 -33.59 36.42
C LYS A 23 27.85 -34.44 35.26
N MET A 24 27.80 -33.91 34.03
CA MET A 24 28.74 -34.29 32.96
C MET A 24 28.52 -33.50 31.67
N ASN A 25 29.40 -33.72 30.69
CA ASN A 25 29.77 -32.80 29.63
C ASN A 25 29.74 -33.49 28.25
N CYS A 26 29.71 -32.68 27.19
CA CYS A 26 30.11 -33.01 25.81
C CYS A 26 29.24 -33.94 24.89
N GLN A 27 28.90 -33.34 23.74
CA GLN A 27 29.11 -33.83 22.35
C GLN A 27 28.20 -34.91 21.71
N CYS A 28 27.46 -34.40 20.70
CA CYS A 28 27.38 -34.89 19.31
C CYS A 28 26.59 -36.17 18.95
N LEU A 29 26.18 -36.16 17.66
CA LEU A 29 25.48 -37.18 16.86
C LEU A 29 23.97 -37.39 17.09
N ASP A 30 23.22 -36.87 16.11
CA ASP A 30 22.33 -37.61 15.22
C ASP A 30 21.05 -38.34 15.69
N THR A 31 20.10 -38.34 14.74
CA THR A 31 18.96 -39.23 14.55
C THR A 31 17.76 -39.17 15.52
N HIS A 32 16.57 -39.00 14.91
CA HIS A 32 15.23 -39.54 15.26
C HIS A 32 14.74 -39.40 16.73
N GLU A 33 13.49 -39.05 17.04
CA GLU A 33 12.22 -39.28 16.33
C GLU A 33 11.08 -38.47 17.00
N PHE A 34 10.06 -38.07 16.24
CA PHE A 34 8.71 -37.73 16.72
C PHE A 34 7.73 -37.98 15.55
N PRO A 35 6.44 -38.25 15.81
CA PRO A 35 6.00 -39.63 15.70
C PRO A 35 5.12 -39.92 14.47
N SER A 36 4.95 -41.21 14.24
CA SER A 36 4.02 -41.83 13.32
C SER A 36 2.63 -41.17 13.25
N LEU A 37 2.15 -41.00 12.02
CA LEU A 37 0.74 -41.26 11.69
C LEU A 37 0.66 -42.01 10.36
N THR A 38 0.20 -43.25 10.46
CA THR A 38 0.17 -44.27 9.41
C THR A 38 -1.01 -44.11 8.46
N PHE A 39 -0.77 -44.25 7.15
CA PHE A 39 -1.75 -44.80 6.22
C PHE A 39 -1.05 -45.70 5.17
N HIS A 40 -1.64 -46.85 4.88
CA HIS A 40 -1.08 -47.96 4.08
C HIS A 40 -2.26 -48.79 3.52
N PRO A 41 -2.10 -49.64 2.49
CA PRO A 41 -1.56 -49.35 1.15
C PRO A 41 -2.44 -49.88 -0.02
N SER A 42 -1.94 -49.69 -1.26
CA SER A 42 -2.21 -50.50 -2.48
C SER A 42 -3.58 -50.30 -3.20
N ILE A 43 -3.81 -50.58 -4.50
CA ILE A 43 -3.38 -51.68 -5.40
C ILE A 43 -3.34 -51.27 -6.91
N ARG A 44 -2.33 -51.77 -7.67
CA ARG A 44 -2.19 -52.00 -9.15
C ARG A 44 -2.46 -50.91 -10.21
N PRO A 45 -1.57 -50.86 -11.23
CA PRO A 45 -1.95 -50.85 -12.66
C PRO A 45 -1.85 -52.26 -13.28
N GLN A 46 -2.61 -52.50 -14.36
CA GLN A 46 -2.52 -53.72 -15.17
C GLN A 46 -1.45 -53.56 -16.26
N GLY A 47 -0.76 -54.64 -16.61
CA GLY A 47 -0.06 -54.76 -17.90
C GLY A 47 -0.64 -55.93 -18.70
N ILE A 48 -0.22 -56.09 -19.96
CA ILE A 48 0.16 -57.39 -20.57
C ILE A 48 0.60 -57.23 -22.04
N LEU A 49 1.75 -57.85 -22.34
CA LEU A 49 2.26 -58.40 -23.61
C LEU A 49 2.02 -57.69 -24.96
N ILE A 50 3.12 -57.29 -25.60
CA ILE A 50 3.41 -57.65 -27.00
C ILE A 50 4.81 -58.26 -27.05
N SER A 51 4.97 -59.36 -27.80
CA SER A 51 6.25 -60.06 -27.92
C SER A 51 6.61 -60.36 -29.38
N HIS A 52 7.84 -59.96 -29.73
CA HIS A 52 8.73 -60.65 -30.68
C HIS A 52 8.50 -60.50 -32.21
N TRP A 53 9.58 -60.80 -32.94
CA TRP A 53 9.77 -60.93 -34.40
C TRP A 53 10.28 -59.71 -35.21
N GLU A 54 11.58 -59.82 -35.52
CA GLU A 54 12.27 -59.59 -36.80
C GLU A 54 12.85 -58.23 -37.22
N ASN A 55 14.09 -58.33 -37.72
CA ASN A 55 14.85 -57.33 -38.46
C ASN A 55 14.26 -57.14 -39.87
N LEU A 56 14.51 -55.99 -40.53
CA LEU A 56 15.18 -55.97 -41.85
C LEU A 56 15.49 -54.57 -42.40
N ASP A 57 16.71 -54.48 -42.93
CA ASP A 57 17.30 -53.58 -43.91
C ASP A 57 16.86 -52.11 -44.11
N PHE A 58 17.82 -51.22 -43.82
CA PHE A 58 17.78 -49.79 -44.05
C PHE A 58 18.49 -49.43 -45.39
N SER A 59 17.97 -49.89 -46.54
CA SER A 59 18.54 -49.55 -47.85
C SER A 59 17.55 -49.69 -49.02
N ARG A 60 17.29 -48.57 -49.73
CA ARG A 60 16.87 -48.41 -51.17
C ARG A 60 15.84 -47.31 -51.48
N ALA A 61 15.34 -46.53 -50.51
CA ALA A 61 14.30 -45.52 -50.76
C ALA A 61 14.76 -44.06 -51.01
N LEU A 62 16.06 -43.79 -51.23
CA LEU A 62 16.62 -42.42 -51.24
C LEU A 62 17.15 -41.92 -52.59
N LEU A 63 16.93 -42.64 -53.70
CA LEU A 63 17.56 -42.37 -55.01
C LEU A 63 16.62 -42.10 -56.20
N SER A 64 15.29 -42.01 -55.98
CA SER A 64 14.30 -41.91 -57.08
C SER A 64 13.55 -40.58 -57.20
N TYR A 65 13.74 -39.61 -56.31
CA TYR A 65 12.92 -38.37 -56.29
C TYR A 65 13.58 -37.10 -56.86
N ILE A 66 14.79 -37.19 -57.44
CA ILE A 66 15.58 -36.01 -57.86
C ILE A 66 15.22 -35.49 -59.27
N CYS A 67 14.51 -36.24 -60.11
CA CYS A 67 14.38 -35.93 -61.55
C CYS A 67 13.18 -35.08 -62.02
N PHE A 68 12.33 -34.51 -61.14
CA PHE A 68 11.11 -33.82 -61.63
C PHE A 68 10.64 -32.58 -60.84
N ARG A 69 11.41 -31.46 -60.85
CA ARG A 69 10.87 -30.06 -60.76
C ARG A 69 11.91 -28.91 -60.89
N SER A 70 12.83 -28.96 -61.85
CA SER A 70 13.89 -27.94 -61.97
C SER A 70 13.52 -26.60 -62.65
N LYS A 71 12.30 -26.41 -63.18
CA LYS A 71 11.94 -25.21 -64.00
C LYS A 71 10.92 -24.23 -63.41
N THR A 72 10.26 -24.53 -62.29
CA THR A 72 9.26 -23.62 -61.65
C THR A 72 9.75 -22.90 -60.40
N MET A 73 10.96 -23.19 -59.91
CA MET A 73 11.44 -22.65 -58.63
C MET A 73 12.00 -21.22 -58.71
N LYS A 74 12.55 -20.76 -59.84
CA LYS A 74 13.17 -19.42 -59.92
C LYS A 74 12.17 -18.27 -59.72
N SER A 75 10.95 -18.39 -60.26
CA SER A 75 9.88 -17.39 -60.04
C SER A 75 9.33 -17.41 -58.61
N LYS A 76 9.12 -18.61 -58.03
CA LYS A 76 8.59 -18.74 -56.66
C LYS A 76 9.62 -18.41 -55.58
N ALA A 77 10.91 -18.63 -55.82
CA ALA A 77 11.98 -18.23 -54.91
C ALA A 77 12.08 -16.71 -54.77
N ILE A 78 11.92 -15.94 -55.86
CA ILE A 78 11.89 -14.48 -55.80
C ILE A 78 10.67 -13.99 -55.00
N LEU A 79 9.50 -14.61 -55.20
CA LEU A 79 8.29 -14.26 -54.44
C LEU A 79 8.44 -14.59 -52.93
N PHE A 80 9.02 -15.75 -52.59
CA PHE A 80 9.30 -16.11 -51.20
C PHE A 80 10.36 -15.22 -50.56
N LEU A 81 11.40 -14.81 -51.30
CA LEU A 81 12.42 -13.89 -50.80
C LEU A 81 11.84 -12.48 -50.56
N SER A 82 10.95 -12.00 -51.43
CA SER A 82 10.23 -10.73 -51.19
C SER A 82 9.28 -10.79 -49.98
N VAL A 83 8.57 -11.91 -49.79
CA VAL A 83 7.69 -12.08 -48.61
C VAL A 83 8.52 -12.24 -47.32
N PHE A 84 9.69 -12.87 -47.38
CA PHE A 84 10.60 -12.97 -46.24
C PHE A 84 11.25 -11.62 -45.87
N LEU A 85 11.61 -10.79 -46.85
CA LEU A 85 12.09 -9.42 -46.59
C LEU A 85 10.99 -8.50 -46.03
N LEU A 86 9.72 -8.65 -46.45
CA LEU A 86 8.60 -7.90 -45.85
C LEU A 86 8.20 -8.43 -44.46
N ALA A 87 8.48 -9.68 -44.13
CA ALA A 87 8.29 -10.23 -42.78
C ALA A 87 9.41 -9.84 -41.80
N SER A 88 10.54 -9.31 -42.30
CA SER A 88 11.66 -8.82 -41.49
C SER A 88 11.54 -7.34 -41.05
N THR A 89 10.32 -6.80 -40.95
CA THR A 89 10.08 -5.65 -40.07
C THR A 89 10.18 -6.12 -38.62
N GLY A 90 11.41 -6.35 -38.16
CA GLY A 90 11.70 -6.61 -36.75
C GLY A 90 11.06 -5.51 -35.91
N ASN A 91 10.52 -5.88 -34.75
CA ASN A 91 9.94 -4.93 -33.81
C ASN A 91 11.04 -3.97 -33.35
N LEU A 92 11.18 -2.86 -34.07
CA LEU A 92 11.80 -1.64 -33.57
C LEU A 92 10.96 -1.22 -32.37
N LYS A 93 11.35 -1.70 -31.18
CA LYS A 93 10.95 -1.09 -29.93
C LYS A 93 11.50 0.33 -29.98
N ALA A 94 10.66 1.27 -30.42
CA ALA A 94 10.98 2.68 -30.35
C ALA A 94 11.31 2.98 -28.88
N GLN A 95 12.51 3.51 -28.63
CA GLN A 95 12.89 3.95 -27.29
C GLN A 95 11.88 5.00 -26.86
N THR A 96 11.03 4.64 -25.90
CA THR A 96 10.01 5.55 -25.40
C THR A 96 10.71 6.53 -24.46
N TYR A 97 10.75 7.80 -24.84
CA TYR A 97 11.19 8.88 -23.97
C TYR A 97 10.01 9.31 -23.10
N TRP A 98 10.21 9.32 -21.78
CA TRP A 98 9.17 9.65 -20.81
C TRP A 98 9.36 11.09 -20.30
N SER A 99 8.32 11.90 -20.38
CA SER A 99 8.26 13.22 -19.74
C SER A 99 8.00 13.08 -18.24
N LEU A 100 8.27 14.15 -17.47
CA LEU A 100 7.95 14.18 -16.04
C LEU A 100 6.46 13.88 -15.78
N GLU A 101 5.56 14.43 -16.59
CA GLU A 101 4.11 14.22 -16.44
C GLU A 101 3.72 12.75 -16.65
N GLN A 102 4.34 12.07 -17.62
CA GLN A 102 4.13 10.63 -17.84
C GLN A 102 4.68 9.79 -16.68
N CYS A 103 5.87 10.13 -16.17
CA CYS A 103 6.45 9.50 -14.98
C CYS A 103 5.54 9.66 -13.74
N ILE A 104 5.07 10.88 -13.47
CA ILE A 104 4.14 11.14 -12.36
C ILE A 104 2.84 10.35 -12.56
N THR A 105 2.20 10.47 -13.72
CA THR A 105 0.91 9.81 -14.01
C THR A 105 1.00 8.30 -13.83
N HIS A 106 2.01 7.67 -14.43
CA HIS A 106 2.24 6.24 -14.31
C HIS A 106 2.46 5.80 -12.86
N ALA A 107 3.22 6.57 -12.07
CA ALA A 107 3.42 6.26 -10.67
C ALA A 107 2.18 6.49 -9.82
N LEU A 108 1.38 7.53 -10.06
CA LEU A 108 0.12 7.75 -9.33
C LEU A 108 -0.90 6.63 -9.59
N GLU A 109 -0.81 5.96 -10.74
CA GLU A 109 -1.59 4.76 -11.05
C GLU A 109 -0.98 3.47 -10.46
N ASN A 110 0.35 3.33 -10.47
CA ASN A 110 1.02 2.06 -10.17
C ASN A 110 1.64 1.92 -8.79
N ASN A 111 2.05 3.02 -8.16
CA ASN A 111 2.76 3.02 -6.88
C ASN A 111 1.93 2.36 -5.76
N LEU A 112 2.52 1.37 -5.11
CA LEU A 112 1.88 0.58 -4.05
C LEU A 112 1.41 1.42 -2.85
N GLN A 113 2.13 2.49 -2.48
CA GLN A 113 1.72 3.36 -1.37
C GLN A 113 0.49 4.21 -1.73
N VAL A 114 0.38 4.71 -2.97
CA VAL A 114 -0.84 5.39 -3.46
C VAL A 114 -2.02 4.40 -3.52
N LYS A 115 -1.80 3.18 -4.03
CA LYS A 115 -2.81 2.10 -4.04
C LYS A 115 -3.29 1.75 -2.62
N GLN A 116 -2.38 1.60 -1.66
CA GLN A 116 -2.70 1.29 -0.27
C GLN A 116 -3.55 2.40 0.38
N THR A 117 -3.19 3.68 0.18
CA THR A 117 -3.97 4.80 0.71
C THR A 117 -5.34 4.90 0.03
N LYS A 118 -5.44 4.62 -1.27
CA LYS A 118 -6.72 4.56 -1.99
C LYS A 118 -7.64 3.47 -1.43
N LEU A 119 -7.10 2.30 -1.08
CA LEU A 119 -7.85 1.24 -0.39
C LEU A 119 -8.31 1.68 1.01
N GLN A 120 -7.50 2.44 1.75
CA GLN A 120 -7.89 3.02 3.04
C GLN A 120 -9.03 4.05 2.90
N THR A 121 -9.04 4.84 1.82
CA THR A 121 -10.16 5.74 1.50
C THR A 121 -11.42 4.96 1.15
N GLN A 122 -11.32 3.86 0.40
CA GLN A 122 -12.46 2.98 0.10
C GLN A 122 -13.02 2.31 1.36
N LEU A 123 -12.16 1.83 2.26
CA LEU A 123 -12.56 1.28 3.57
C LEU A 123 -13.31 2.32 4.43
N SER A 124 -12.86 3.58 4.39
CA SER A 124 -13.55 4.69 5.06
C SER A 124 -14.92 4.97 4.43
N GLY A 125 -15.05 4.79 3.10
CA GLY A 125 -16.31 4.90 2.38
C GLY A 125 -17.31 3.79 2.72
N GLU A 126 -16.86 2.54 2.78
CA GLU A 126 -17.69 1.41 3.23
C GLU A 126 -18.07 1.53 4.71
N SER A 127 -17.21 2.13 5.55
CA SER A 127 -17.54 2.46 6.95
C SER A 127 -18.68 3.48 7.03
N LEU A 128 -18.64 4.56 6.25
CA LEU A 128 -19.74 5.53 6.15
C LEU A 128 -21.04 4.89 5.63
N LYS A 129 -20.93 3.97 4.67
CA LYS A 129 -22.07 3.24 4.12
C LYS A 129 -22.70 2.30 5.16
N ALA A 130 -21.89 1.58 5.93
CA ALA A 130 -22.34 0.76 7.05
C ALA A 130 -23.06 1.61 8.12
N THR A 131 -22.49 2.75 8.51
CA THR A 131 -23.13 3.66 9.47
C THR A 131 -24.39 4.33 8.90
N SER A 132 -24.45 4.57 7.58
CA SER A 132 -25.68 4.98 6.89
C SER A 132 -26.71 3.84 6.81
N GLY A 133 -26.27 2.59 6.92
CA GLY A 133 -27.11 1.40 7.04
C GLY A 133 -27.94 1.37 8.33
N ASN A 134 -27.49 2.01 9.41
CA ASN A 134 -28.19 2.08 10.70
C ASN A 134 -29.56 2.78 10.67
N PHE A 135 -29.93 3.39 9.53
CA PHE A 135 -31.24 4.01 9.30
C PHE A 135 -32.25 3.08 8.62
N TYR A 136 -31.81 1.91 8.15
CA TYR A 136 -32.66 0.90 7.51
C TYR A 136 -33.04 -0.22 8.49
N PRO A 137 -34.15 -0.95 8.24
CA PRO A 137 -34.45 -2.17 8.98
C PRO A 137 -33.38 -3.24 8.72
N SER A 138 -32.92 -3.85 9.81
CA SER A 138 -32.29 -5.17 9.75
C SER A 138 -33.40 -6.22 9.59
N VAL A 139 -33.23 -7.18 8.67
CA VAL A 139 -34.17 -8.30 8.49
C VAL A 139 -33.38 -9.60 8.59
N ASN A 140 -33.74 -10.46 9.54
CA ASN A 140 -33.02 -11.70 9.84
C ASN A 140 -34.01 -12.86 9.89
N GLY A 141 -33.76 -13.88 9.06
CA GLY A 141 -34.41 -15.19 9.18
C GLY A 141 -33.69 -16.06 10.21
N PHE A 142 -34.44 -16.86 10.95
CA PHE A 142 -33.91 -17.90 11.83
C PHE A 142 -34.68 -19.20 11.66
N ALA A 143 -33.97 -20.31 11.86
CA ALA A 143 -34.52 -21.65 11.96
C ALA A 143 -33.86 -22.33 13.15
N THR A 144 -34.64 -22.90 14.05
CA THR A 144 -34.15 -23.52 15.29
C THR A 144 -34.85 -24.86 15.49
N ASN A 145 -34.09 -25.89 15.80
CA ASN A 145 -34.59 -27.21 16.18
C ASN A 145 -34.13 -27.49 17.62
N ILE A 146 -35.07 -27.73 18.52
CA ILE A 146 -34.80 -27.94 19.96
C ILE A 146 -35.38 -29.29 20.36
N TRP A 147 -34.59 -30.06 21.11
CA TRP A 147 -35.03 -31.31 21.74
C TRP A 147 -35.00 -31.10 23.24
N ASN A 148 -36.18 -31.11 23.86
CA ASN A 148 -36.35 -31.01 25.30
C ASN A 148 -36.55 -32.43 25.85
N PHE A 149 -35.73 -32.83 26.82
CA PHE A 149 -35.78 -34.15 27.45
C PHE A 149 -36.34 -34.02 28.87
N GLY A 150 -37.23 -34.93 29.27
CA GLY A 150 -37.93 -34.86 30.56
C GLY A 150 -39.08 -33.86 30.56
N GLN A 151 -39.47 -33.38 31.75
CA GLN A 151 -40.63 -32.51 31.90
C GLN A 151 -40.38 -31.11 31.34
N THR A 152 -41.17 -30.71 30.35
CA THR A 152 -41.15 -29.38 29.73
C THR A 152 -42.57 -28.89 29.43
N ILE A 153 -42.71 -27.60 29.13
CA ILE A 153 -43.91 -27.07 28.47
C ILE A 153 -43.59 -26.96 26.99
N ASP A 154 -44.40 -27.60 26.14
CA ASP A 154 -44.29 -27.43 24.70
C ASP A 154 -44.72 -26.00 24.31
N PRO A 155 -43.83 -25.15 23.79
CA PRO A 155 -44.13 -23.75 23.49
C PRO A 155 -45.15 -23.55 22.36
N LEU A 156 -45.48 -24.59 21.58
CA LEU A 156 -46.43 -24.50 20.47
C LEU A 156 -47.83 -25.02 20.82
N THR A 157 -47.94 -25.96 21.76
CA THR A 157 -49.25 -26.44 22.26
C THR A 157 -49.63 -25.86 23.62
N ASN A 158 -48.68 -25.25 24.34
CA ASN A 158 -48.82 -24.77 25.71
C ASN A 158 -49.29 -25.86 26.69
N THR A 159 -48.90 -27.11 26.45
CA THR A 159 -49.20 -28.26 27.32
C THR A 159 -47.93 -28.80 27.98
N PHE A 160 -48.08 -29.44 29.14
CA PHE A 160 -46.98 -30.17 29.78
C PHE A 160 -46.71 -31.47 29.04
N ALA A 161 -45.45 -31.70 28.71
CA ALA A 161 -44.95 -32.97 28.19
C ALA A 161 -43.90 -33.53 29.13
N THR A 162 -44.04 -34.80 29.50
CA THR A 162 -43.08 -35.55 30.33
C THR A 162 -42.10 -36.40 29.49
N ASN A 163 -42.42 -36.58 28.21
CA ASN A 163 -41.60 -37.28 27.21
C ASN A 163 -40.79 -36.27 26.39
N THR A 164 -39.83 -36.76 25.61
CA THR A 164 -39.00 -35.92 24.73
C THR A 164 -39.83 -35.13 23.72
N VAL A 165 -39.78 -33.79 23.78
CA VAL A 165 -40.44 -32.90 22.82
C VAL A 165 -39.41 -32.32 21.85
N ARG A 166 -39.57 -32.64 20.57
CA ARG A 166 -38.87 -31.96 19.48
C ARG A 166 -39.70 -30.77 18.98
N THR A 167 -39.21 -29.56 19.12
CA THR A 167 -39.79 -28.37 18.47
C THR A 167 -38.92 -27.89 17.31
N ASN A 168 -39.56 -27.42 16.24
CA ASN A 168 -38.96 -26.57 15.23
C ASN A 168 -39.59 -25.20 15.33
N GLN A 169 -38.80 -24.15 15.20
CA GLN A 169 -39.30 -22.78 15.07
C GLN A 169 -38.59 -22.12 13.89
N LEU A 170 -39.38 -21.57 12.97
CA LEU A 170 -38.95 -20.85 11.78
C LEU A 170 -39.48 -19.42 11.92
N GLY A 171 -38.66 -18.41 11.62
CA GLY A 171 -39.13 -17.04 11.71
C GLY A 171 -38.29 -16.04 10.94
N ILE A 172 -38.87 -14.87 10.75
CA ILE A 172 -38.26 -13.68 10.20
C ILE A 172 -38.53 -12.56 11.20
N SER A 173 -37.47 -11.88 11.64
CA SER A 173 -37.54 -10.70 12.48
C SER A 173 -37.00 -9.49 11.71
N ALA A 174 -37.74 -8.39 11.74
CA ALA A 174 -37.37 -7.11 11.15
C ALA A 174 -37.29 -6.06 12.26
N ASN A 175 -36.14 -5.41 12.42
CA ASN A 175 -35.89 -4.47 13.52
C ASN A 175 -35.27 -3.18 12.98
N VAL A 176 -35.86 -2.03 13.32
CA VAL A 176 -35.36 -0.69 12.96
C VAL A 176 -35.44 0.27 14.15
N ASP A 177 -34.35 0.99 14.40
CA ASP A 177 -34.34 2.06 15.40
C ASP A 177 -34.96 3.34 14.79
N LEU A 178 -36.25 3.59 15.09
CA LEU A 178 -36.98 4.78 14.62
C LEU A 178 -36.37 6.07 15.17
N PHE A 179 -35.89 6.03 16.42
CA PHE A 179 -35.22 7.16 17.06
C PHE A 179 -34.10 6.67 17.96
N LYS A 180 -32.92 7.28 17.83
CA LYS A 180 -31.73 6.97 18.62
C LYS A 180 -31.06 8.24 19.14
N ALA A 181 -31.86 9.28 19.42
CA ALA A 181 -31.45 10.56 20.01
C ALA A 181 -30.10 11.13 19.52
N GLY A 182 -29.91 11.14 18.20
CA GLY A 182 -28.69 11.67 17.57
C GLY A 182 -27.54 10.68 17.40
N GLN A 183 -27.54 9.48 18.01
CA GLN A 183 -26.46 8.48 17.86
C GLN A 183 -26.19 8.18 16.37
N ASN A 184 -27.19 7.72 15.62
CA ASN A 184 -27.01 7.37 14.19
C ASN A 184 -26.60 8.59 13.33
N VAL A 185 -27.10 9.79 13.67
CA VAL A 185 -26.79 11.05 12.95
C VAL A 185 -25.35 11.50 13.20
N ASN A 186 -24.92 11.50 14.46
CA ASN A 186 -23.57 11.89 14.85
C ASN A 186 -22.53 10.86 14.41
N ALA A 187 -22.85 9.56 14.46
CA ALA A 187 -22.03 8.51 13.87
C ALA A 187 -21.85 8.72 12.36
N LYS A 188 -22.94 8.97 11.61
CA LYS A 188 -22.87 9.23 10.17
C LYS A 188 -22.00 10.46 9.88
N LYS A 189 -22.19 11.57 10.60
CA LYS A 189 -21.37 12.78 10.42
C LYS A 189 -19.90 12.56 10.78
N ARG A 190 -19.59 11.83 11.86
CA ARG A 190 -18.23 11.43 12.24
C ARG A 190 -17.54 10.69 11.09
N ASP A 191 -18.24 9.71 10.50
CA ASP A 191 -17.70 8.85 9.45
C ASP A 191 -17.63 9.57 8.08
N GLN A 192 -18.51 10.56 7.83
CA GLN A 192 -18.37 11.50 6.71
C GLN A 192 -17.06 12.29 6.79
N TYR A 193 -16.80 12.94 7.93
CA TYR A 193 -15.55 13.68 8.12
C TYR A 193 -14.31 12.75 8.11
N ALA A 194 -14.43 11.52 8.58
CA ALA A 194 -13.35 10.53 8.48
C ALA A 194 -13.04 10.15 7.02
N LEU A 195 -14.07 10.00 6.17
CA LEU A 195 -13.91 9.78 4.73
C LEU A 195 -13.25 10.98 4.03
N GLU A 196 -13.69 12.22 4.30
CA GLU A 196 -13.07 13.41 3.70
C GLU A 196 -11.61 13.58 4.16
N ALA A 197 -11.30 13.29 5.43
CA ALA A 197 -9.91 13.23 5.89
C ALA A 197 -9.08 12.20 5.10
N SER A 198 -9.61 10.99 4.90
CA SER A 198 -8.92 9.92 4.17
C SER A 198 -8.78 10.21 2.66
N ARG A 199 -9.66 11.02 2.06
CA ARG A 199 -9.47 11.54 0.69
C ARG A 199 -8.33 12.53 0.63
N HIS A 200 -8.28 13.49 1.56
CA HIS A 200 -7.17 14.42 1.65
C HIS A 200 -5.82 13.75 1.99
N ASP A 201 -5.83 12.63 2.72
CA ASP A 201 -4.64 11.79 2.90
C ASP A 201 -4.16 11.18 1.57
N LEU A 202 -5.09 10.71 0.71
CA LEU A 202 -4.74 10.21 -0.63
C LEU A 202 -4.15 11.32 -1.51
N ASP A 203 -4.69 12.53 -1.46
CA ASP A 203 -4.16 13.67 -2.22
C ASP A 203 -2.79 14.13 -1.68
N LYS A 204 -2.57 14.09 -0.36
CA LYS A 204 -1.22 14.27 0.22
C LYS A 204 -0.25 13.21 -0.33
N MET A 205 -0.61 11.92 -0.29
CA MET A 205 0.26 10.85 -0.77
C MET A 205 0.59 10.96 -2.27
N ARG A 206 -0.36 11.45 -3.09
CA ARG A 206 -0.12 11.78 -4.51
C ARG A 206 0.91 12.90 -4.65
N ASN A 207 0.79 13.97 -3.86
CA ASN A 207 1.73 15.08 -3.87
C ASN A 207 3.14 14.64 -3.44
N ASP A 208 3.25 13.89 -2.34
CA ASP A 208 4.53 13.38 -1.82
C ASP A 208 5.27 12.52 -2.88
N VAL A 209 4.54 11.60 -3.54
CA VAL A 209 5.07 10.78 -4.64
C VAL A 209 5.46 11.63 -5.86
N SER A 210 4.67 12.65 -6.21
CA SER A 210 4.96 13.55 -7.33
C SER A 210 6.23 14.37 -7.10
N LEU A 211 6.43 14.89 -5.89
CA LEU A 211 7.65 15.60 -5.49
C LEU A 211 8.89 14.69 -5.52
N LEU A 212 8.75 13.44 -5.06
CA LEU A 212 9.82 12.45 -5.07
C LEU A 212 10.25 12.08 -6.50
N ILE A 213 9.29 11.92 -7.42
CA ILE A 213 9.55 11.68 -8.85
C ILE A 213 10.21 12.89 -9.50
N ALA A 214 9.72 14.11 -9.24
CA ALA A 214 10.32 15.33 -9.77
C ALA A 214 11.78 15.50 -9.32
N SER A 215 12.09 15.17 -8.07
CA SER A 215 13.46 15.12 -7.53
C SER A 215 14.34 14.12 -8.29
N ALA A 216 13.88 12.87 -8.44
CA ALA A 216 14.61 11.83 -9.17
C ALA A 216 14.82 12.18 -10.65
N TYR A 217 13.81 12.77 -11.30
CA TYR A 217 13.85 13.22 -12.69
C TYR A 217 14.91 14.31 -12.91
N LEU A 218 14.92 15.35 -12.05
CA LEU A 218 15.93 16.42 -12.13
C LEU A 218 17.35 15.91 -11.84
N ASN A 219 17.50 14.91 -10.96
CA ASN A 219 18.80 14.27 -10.70
C ASN A 219 19.32 13.46 -11.89
N ILE A 220 18.43 12.85 -12.70
CA ILE A 220 18.82 12.24 -13.98
C ILE A 220 19.33 13.31 -14.93
N LEU A 221 18.56 14.37 -15.18
CA LEU A 221 18.98 15.45 -16.10
C LEU A 221 20.33 16.09 -15.68
N PHE A 222 20.54 16.31 -14.38
CA PHE A 222 21.82 16.74 -13.83
C PHE A 222 22.96 15.74 -14.14
N SER A 223 22.71 14.45 -13.94
CA SER A 223 23.72 13.40 -14.16
C SER A 223 24.03 13.19 -15.65
N GLU A 224 23.05 13.43 -16.54
CA GLU A 224 23.25 13.44 -18.00
C GLU A 224 24.16 14.62 -18.42
N GLU A 225 23.89 15.86 -17.98
CA GLU A 225 24.75 17.02 -18.29
C GLU A 225 26.17 16.87 -17.69
N LEU A 226 26.30 16.23 -16.52
CA LEU A 226 27.60 15.95 -15.89
C LEU A 226 28.42 14.92 -16.68
N LEU A 227 27.77 13.87 -17.20
CA LEU A 227 28.41 12.88 -18.06
C LEU A 227 28.81 13.50 -19.41
N GLU A 228 27.92 14.28 -20.02
CA GLU A 228 28.17 15.00 -21.28
C GLU A 228 29.42 15.90 -21.17
N ASN A 229 29.54 16.68 -20.08
CA ASN A 229 30.74 17.49 -19.84
C ASN A 229 32.00 16.62 -19.62
N SER A 230 31.89 15.56 -18.81
CA SER A 230 33.03 14.65 -18.57
C SER A 230 33.57 14.04 -19.88
N ILE A 231 32.68 13.68 -20.81
CA ILE A 231 33.04 13.18 -22.14
C ILE A 231 33.64 14.30 -23.00
N ALA A 232 33.09 15.51 -22.99
CA ALA A 232 33.65 16.65 -23.72
C ALA A 232 35.09 16.97 -23.28
N GLN A 233 35.39 16.86 -21.98
CA GLN A 233 36.73 17.12 -21.44
C GLN A 233 37.76 16.05 -21.80
N THR A 234 37.40 14.75 -21.79
CA THR A 234 38.30 13.68 -22.28
C THR A 234 38.60 13.84 -23.77
N GLN A 235 37.60 14.21 -24.59
CA GLN A 235 37.79 14.50 -26.01
C GLN A 235 38.72 15.71 -26.25
N LEU A 236 38.69 16.73 -25.40
CA LEU A 236 39.63 17.86 -25.45
C LEU A 236 41.06 17.38 -25.16
N THR A 237 41.26 16.62 -24.08
CA THR A 237 42.58 16.08 -23.69
C THR A 237 43.14 15.15 -24.76
N GLN A 238 42.31 14.34 -25.41
CA GLN A 238 42.75 13.44 -26.49
C GLN A 238 43.28 14.21 -27.73
N LYS A 239 42.68 15.37 -28.04
CA LYS A 239 43.21 16.31 -29.05
C LYS A 239 44.54 16.90 -28.61
N GLN A 240 44.67 17.29 -27.34
CA GLN A 240 45.92 17.83 -26.76
C GLN A 240 47.06 16.78 -26.77
N ILE A 241 46.78 15.52 -26.42
CA ILE A 241 47.74 14.41 -26.53
C ILE A 241 48.19 14.20 -27.97
N SER A 242 47.26 14.30 -28.93
CA SER A 242 47.57 14.15 -30.36
C SER A 242 48.47 15.28 -30.88
N ARG A 243 48.31 16.52 -30.38
CA ARG A 243 49.22 17.65 -30.63
C ARG A 243 50.57 17.42 -29.94
N ASN A 244 50.59 17.07 -28.66
CA ASN A 244 51.81 16.87 -27.87
C ASN A 244 52.66 15.71 -28.41
N LYS A 245 52.06 14.63 -28.94
CA LYS A 245 52.77 13.55 -29.62
C LYS A 245 53.55 14.03 -30.86
N LYS A 246 52.99 14.97 -31.62
CA LYS A 246 53.68 15.59 -32.77
C LYS A 246 54.81 16.52 -32.31
N LEU A 247 54.57 17.36 -31.30
CA LEU A 247 55.59 18.26 -30.74
C LEU A 247 56.75 17.49 -30.10
N TYR A 248 56.47 16.38 -29.41
CA TYR A 248 57.50 15.49 -28.85
C TYR A 248 58.32 14.82 -29.95
N ALA A 249 57.68 14.32 -31.02
CA ALA A 249 58.39 13.75 -32.17
C ALA A 249 59.26 14.78 -32.92
N ALA A 250 58.88 16.06 -32.88
CA ALA A 250 59.69 17.18 -33.38
C ALA A 250 60.74 17.70 -32.37
N GLY A 251 60.89 17.06 -31.20
CA GLY A 251 61.81 17.47 -30.13
C GLY A 251 61.43 18.77 -29.41
N SER A 252 60.23 19.31 -29.67
CA SER A 252 59.80 20.63 -29.18
C SER A 252 59.26 20.64 -27.75
N ILE A 253 58.92 19.48 -27.18
CA ILE A 253 58.52 19.33 -25.77
C ILE A 253 59.18 18.10 -25.11
N PRO A 254 59.48 18.12 -23.80
CA PRO A 254 59.94 16.95 -23.04
C PRO A 254 58.95 15.78 -23.01
N ARG A 255 59.45 14.54 -22.84
CA ARG A 255 58.60 13.36 -22.63
C ARG A 255 57.74 13.47 -21.37
N GLY A 256 58.22 14.17 -20.33
CA GLY A 256 57.49 14.39 -19.08
C GLY A 256 56.17 15.12 -19.28
N ASP A 257 56.13 16.14 -20.13
CA ASP A 257 54.88 16.86 -20.44
C ASP A 257 53.85 15.99 -21.16
N LEU A 258 54.30 15.10 -22.06
CA LEU A 258 53.43 14.13 -22.69
C LEU A 258 52.86 13.13 -21.65
N LEU A 259 53.70 12.61 -20.74
CA LEU A 259 53.25 11.71 -19.67
C LEU A 259 52.29 12.39 -18.67
N ASN A 260 52.47 13.68 -18.39
CA ASN A 260 51.57 14.46 -17.54
C ASN A 260 50.16 14.55 -18.14
N VAL A 261 50.04 14.81 -19.45
CA VAL A 261 48.74 14.87 -20.13
C VAL A 261 48.14 13.47 -20.34
N GLU A 262 48.97 12.43 -20.58
CA GLU A 262 48.50 11.03 -20.60
C GLU A 262 47.96 10.59 -19.21
N SER A 263 48.57 11.02 -18.11
CA SER A 263 48.08 10.82 -16.74
C SER A 263 46.76 11.55 -16.47
N GLN A 264 46.64 12.78 -16.96
CA GLN A 264 45.39 13.55 -16.87
C GLN A 264 44.23 12.87 -17.60
N LEU A 265 44.46 12.35 -18.82
CA LEU A 265 43.43 11.62 -19.56
C LEU A 265 42.88 10.45 -18.73
N ALA A 266 43.75 9.64 -18.10
CA ALA A 266 43.31 8.52 -17.27
C ALA A 266 42.46 8.98 -16.06
N GLY A 267 42.72 10.15 -15.50
CA GLY A 267 41.90 10.76 -14.45
C GLY A 267 40.53 11.26 -14.95
N GLU A 268 40.48 11.78 -16.17
CA GLU A 268 39.24 12.23 -16.83
C GLU A 268 38.39 11.02 -17.31
N GLU A 269 39.01 9.95 -17.82
CA GLU A 269 38.36 8.67 -18.14
C GLU A 269 37.71 8.05 -16.89
N LEU A 270 38.43 8.03 -15.76
CA LEU A 270 37.86 7.62 -14.47
C LEU A 270 36.68 8.51 -14.04
N SER A 271 36.69 9.80 -14.41
CA SER A 271 35.60 10.73 -14.12
C SER A 271 34.37 10.46 -15.00
N VAL A 272 34.56 10.11 -16.28
CA VAL A 272 33.48 9.60 -17.17
C VAL A 272 32.86 8.33 -16.59
N VAL A 273 33.66 7.35 -16.15
CA VAL A 273 33.13 6.11 -15.54
C VAL A 273 32.31 6.40 -14.29
N ARG A 274 32.76 7.34 -13.45
CA ARG A 274 32.01 7.77 -12.25
C ARG A 274 30.70 8.47 -12.60
N ALA A 275 30.71 9.38 -13.59
CA ALA A 275 29.52 10.08 -14.05
C ALA A 275 28.49 9.12 -14.69
N GLN A 276 28.96 8.14 -15.47
CA GLN A 276 28.12 7.09 -16.04
C GLN A 276 27.45 6.26 -14.92
N ASN A 277 28.22 5.78 -13.95
CA ASN A 277 27.66 5.03 -12.82
C ASN A 277 26.67 5.89 -11.98
N GLN A 278 26.91 7.19 -11.82
CA GLN A 278 25.95 8.09 -11.18
C GLN A 278 24.65 8.20 -11.97
N LEU A 279 24.73 8.31 -13.30
CA LEU A 279 23.57 8.34 -14.20
C LEU A 279 22.78 7.03 -14.16
N ASP A 280 23.47 5.89 -14.21
CA ASP A 280 22.86 4.55 -14.13
C ASP A 280 22.10 4.37 -12.80
N LEU A 281 22.69 4.83 -11.68
CA LEU A 281 22.03 4.84 -10.37
C LEU A 281 20.84 5.82 -10.29
N ALA A 282 20.92 6.98 -10.95
CA ALA A 282 19.81 7.93 -11.01
C ALA A 282 18.61 7.35 -11.79
N TYR A 283 18.87 6.70 -12.93
CA TYR A 283 17.86 5.95 -13.69
C TYR A 283 17.28 4.79 -12.88
N LEU A 284 18.13 3.99 -12.22
CA LEU A 284 17.68 2.88 -11.36
C LEU A 284 16.74 3.36 -10.24
N ASN A 285 17.07 4.48 -9.59
CA ASN A 285 16.23 5.09 -8.55
C ASN A 285 14.85 5.47 -9.11
N LEU A 286 14.79 6.18 -10.24
CA LEU A 286 13.50 6.53 -10.86
C LEU A 286 12.71 5.27 -11.24
N ILE A 287 13.33 4.25 -11.84
CA ILE A 287 12.64 2.99 -12.21
C ILE A 287 12.07 2.28 -10.97
N GLN A 288 12.81 2.26 -9.84
CA GLN A 288 12.32 1.72 -8.56
C GLN A 288 11.15 2.52 -7.99
N LEU A 289 11.13 3.85 -8.14
CA LEU A 289 10.02 4.71 -7.73
C LEU A 289 8.77 4.53 -8.61
N LEU A 290 8.96 4.37 -9.92
CA LEU A 290 7.90 4.09 -10.89
C LEU A 290 7.34 2.66 -10.77
N GLN A 291 8.12 1.73 -10.20
CA GLN A 291 7.77 0.31 -10.01
C GLN A 291 7.51 -0.42 -11.35
N VAL A 292 8.39 -0.19 -12.34
CA VAL A 292 8.29 -0.76 -13.70
C VAL A 292 9.10 -2.04 -13.82
N ASP A 293 8.50 -3.10 -14.38
CA ASP A 293 9.10 -4.44 -14.49
C ASP A 293 10.28 -4.56 -15.47
N SER A 294 10.48 -3.56 -16.36
CA SER A 294 11.53 -3.59 -17.38
C SER A 294 12.47 -2.38 -17.27
N ILE A 295 13.75 -2.68 -17.04
CA ILE A 295 14.84 -1.71 -16.89
C ILE A 295 15.43 -1.31 -18.26
N GLN A 296 15.28 -2.17 -19.27
CA GLN A 296 15.87 -1.96 -20.60
C GLN A 296 15.08 -0.87 -21.36
N ASP A 297 15.83 0.04 -21.99
CA ASP A 297 15.36 1.12 -22.88
C ASP A 297 14.54 2.27 -22.26
N PHE A 298 14.39 2.35 -20.93
CA PHE A 298 13.79 3.53 -20.29
C PHE A 298 14.71 4.77 -20.41
N ARG A 299 14.19 5.89 -20.95
CA ARG A 299 14.90 7.18 -21.07
C ARG A 299 13.95 8.33 -20.74
N VAL A 300 14.47 9.42 -20.18
CA VAL A 300 13.68 10.63 -19.91
C VAL A 300 13.80 11.64 -21.05
N VAL A 301 12.78 12.48 -21.23
CA VAL A 301 12.87 13.67 -22.11
C VAL A 301 13.70 14.74 -21.40
N LYS A 302 14.65 15.37 -22.08
CA LYS A 302 15.35 16.58 -21.60
C LYS A 302 14.55 17.82 -22.03
N PRO A 303 13.71 18.44 -21.16
CA PRO A 303 13.04 19.69 -21.48
C PRO A 303 14.02 20.86 -21.55
N ASP A 304 13.64 21.93 -22.23
CA ASP A 304 14.38 23.19 -22.16
C ASP A 304 14.07 23.87 -20.81
N LEU A 305 14.98 23.66 -19.84
CA LEU A 305 14.87 24.24 -18.51
C LEU A 305 15.28 25.71 -18.53
N SER A 306 14.37 26.56 -19.01
CA SER A 306 14.49 28.00 -18.81
C SER A 306 14.50 28.31 -17.31
N VAL A 307 15.57 28.94 -16.84
CA VAL A 307 15.68 29.41 -15.46
C VAL A 307 14.87 30.70 -15.38
N GLY A 308 13.59 30.58 -15.02
CA GLY A 308 12.65 31.69 -14.97
C GLY A 308 13.05 32.80 -13.97
N ASP A 309 12.53 34.01 -14.22
CA ASP A 309 12.82 35.20 -13.41
C ASP A 309 12.51 35.03 -11.91
N ASP A 310 13.22 35.83 -11.09
CA ASP A 310 13.23 35.88 -9.62
C ASP A 310 11.86 35.94 -8.90
N ALA A 311 10.75 36.06 -9.62
CA ALA A 311 9.42 36.35 -9.12
C ALA A 311 8.92 35.42 -8.00
N ALA A 312 9.32 34.15 -8.00
CA ALA A 312 8.94 33.18 -6.95
C ALA A 312 9.52 33.52 -5.56
N ILE A 313 10.61 34.28 -5.50
CA ILE A 313 11.30 34.65 -4.25
C ILE A 313 10.85 36.02 -3.72
N ASN A 314 10.03 36.76 -4.48
CA ASN A 314 9.52 38.08 -4.07
C ASN A 314 8.31 38.02 -3.10
N THR A 315 7.71 36.85 -2.87
CA THR A 315 6.61 36.66 -1.91
C THR A 315 7.12 36.37 -0.50
N THR A 316 6.48 36.95 0.51
CA THR A 316 6.87 36.72 1.93
C THR A 316 6.39 35.37 2.43
N THR A 317 7.19 34.69 3.27
CA THR A 317 6.87 33.39 3.90
C THR A 317 5.45 33.31 4.49
N GLY A 318 4.97 34.38 5.14
CA GLY A 318 3.61 34.44 5.69
C GLY A 318 2.51 34.35 4.63
N GLN A 319 2.69 35.01 3.47
CA GLN A 319 1.73 34.95 2.37
C GLN A 319 1.65 33.55 1.75
N ILE A 320 2.81 32.88 1.62
CA ILE A 320 2.88 31.48 1.15
C ILE A 320 2.18 30.56 2.15
N TYR A 321 2.38 30.77 3.45
CA TYR A 321 1.72 30.01 4.51
C TYR A 321 0.19 30.20 4.54
N ASP A 322 -0.31 31.43 4.43
CA ASP A 322 -1.75 31.72 4.39
C ASP A 322 -2.45 31.04 3.21
N GLN A 323 -1.76 30.91 2.08
CA GLN A 323 -2.24 30.16 0.91
C GLN A 323 -2.14 28.65 1.14
N ALA A 324 -1.03 28.16 1.69
CA ALA A 324 -0.82 26.75 2.02
C ALA A 324 -1.89 26.20 2.98
N LEU A 325 -2.31 26.99 3.98
CA LEU A 325 -3.41 26.63 4.90
C LEU A 325 -4.76 26.38 4.20
N ARG A 326 -4.97 26.97 3.02
CA ARG A 326 -6.19 26.81 2.22
C ARG A 326 -6.11 25.64 1.27
N VAL A 327 -4.94 25.41 0.66
CA VAL A 327 -4.75 24.46 -0.45
C VAL A 327 -4.21 23.09 0.01
N LEU A 328 -3.33 23.03 1.01
CA LEU A 328 -2.63 21.77 1.34
C LEU A 328 -3.58 20.69 1.88
N PRO A 329 -3.61 19.49 1.26
CA PRO A 329 -4.45 18.38 1.73
C PRO A 329 -4.17 17.95 3.17
N GLU A 330 -2.92 18.01 3.64
CA GLU A 330 -2.59 17.57 5.01
C GLU A 330 -3.22 18.43 6.11
N ILE A 331 -3.37 19.74 5.88
CA ILE A 331 -4.11 20.63 6.78
C ILE A 331 -5.60 20.27 6.74
N LYS A 332 -6.17 20.08 5.55
CA LYS A 332 -7.58 19.73 5.37
C LYS A 332 -7.92 18.34 5.93
N SER A 333 -6.99 17.40 5.87
CA SER A 333 -7.10 16.09 6.54
C SER A 333 -7.12 16.25 8.06
N ALA A 334 -6.21 17.03 8.64
CA ALA A 334 -6.19 17.29 10.08
C ALA A 334 -7.45 18.04 10.57
N GLU A 335 -7.96 19.02 9.80
CA GLU A 335 -9.22 19.73 10.09
C GLU A 335 -10.42 18.77 10.08
N ASN A 336 -10.54 17.89 9.08
CA ASN A 336 -11.61 16.90 9.03
C ASN A 336 -11.49 15.84 10.15
N ARG A 337 -10.28 15.44 10.56
CA ARG A 337 -10.10 14.56 11.74
C ARG A 337 -10.58 15.24 13.04
N LEU A 338 -10.39 16.55 13.18
CA LEU A 338 -10.91 17.32 14.31
C LEU A 338 -12.44 17.38 14.30
N TYR A 339 -13.06 17.68 13.14
CA TYR A 339 -14.52 17.65 13.01
C TYR A 339 -15.12 16.26 13.22
N SER A 340 -14.41 15.19 12.84
CA SER A 340 -14.80 13.82 13.17
C SER A 340 -14.79 13.58 14.69
N ALA A 341 -13.75 14.05 15.40
CA ALA A 341 -13.65 13.93 16.85
C ALA A 341 -14.74 14.74 17.60
N ASP A 342 -15.10 15.94 17.14
CA ASP A 342 -16.25 16.71 17.65
C ASP A 342 -17.56 15.89 17.58
N ARG A 343 -17.83 15.28 16.42
CA ARG A 343 -19.02 14.43 16.26
C ARG A 343 -18.95 13.16 17.10
N ALA A 344 -17.76 12.68 17.45
CA ALA A 344 -17.59 11.59 18.41
C ALA A 344 -17.96 11.99 19.85
N ILE A 345 -17.75 13.25 20.28
CA ILE A 345 -18.24 13.76 21.57
C ILE A 345 -19.77 13.71 21.59
N ALA A 346 -20.41 14.32 20.59
CA ALA A 346 -21.87 14.37 20.48
C ALA A 346 -22.49 12.95 20.39
N PHE A 347 -21.83 12.03 19.67
CA PHE A 347 -22.22 10.61 19.62
C PHE A 347 -22.20 9.94 21.01
N ASN A 348 -21.16 10.17 21.82
CA ASN A 348 -21.06 9.57 23.15
C ASN A 348 -22.09 10.15 24.14
N GLN A 349 -22.39 11.45 24.04
CA GLN A 349 -23.45 12.09 24.83
C GLN A 349 -24.83 11.51 24.49
N SER A 350 -25.08 11.16 23.22
CA SER A 350 -26.34 10.56 22.76
C SER A 350 -26.67 9.18 23.37
N PHE A 351 -25.75 8.50 24.06
CA PHE A 351 -26.06 7.28 24.83
C PHE A 351 -26.80 7.55 26.15
N GLY A 352 -26.89 8.81 26.60
CA GLY A 352 -27.65 9.21 27.79
C GLY A 352 -29.11 9.58 27.51
N LEU A 353 -29.57 9.38 26.27
CA LEU A 353 -30.87 9.85 25.79
C LEU A 353 -31.77 8.68 25.37
N PRO A 354 -33.10 8.87 25.32
CA PRO A 354 -34.05 7.83 24.93
C PRO A 354 -33.84 7.28 23.52
N SER A 355 -34.20 6.01 23.32
CA SER A 355 -34.28 5.38 22.00
C SER A 355 -35.62 4.66 21.81
N LEU A 356 -36.15 4.71 20.59
CA LEU A 356 -37.39 4.06 20.16
C LEU A 356 -37.07 3.10 19.01
N ARG A 357 -37.41 1.82 19.20
CA ARG A 357 -37.26 0.77 18.18
C ARG A 357 -38.62 0.21 17.78
N LEU A 358 -38.76 -0.08 16.49
CA LEU A 358 -39.82 -0.90 15.94
C LEU A 358 -39.26 -2.30 15.68
N ASN A 359 -39.94 -3.32 16.19
CA ASN A 359 -39.65 -4.73 15.94
C ASN A 359 -40.90 -5.35 15.32
N ALA A 360 -40.74 -6.13 14.25
CA ALA A 360 -41.80 -6.91 13.62
C ALA A 360 -41.33 -8.35 13.46
N ASN A 361 -42.15 -9.31 13.87
CA ASN A 361 -41.83 -10.74 13.78
C ASN A 361 -42.92 -11.48 13.01
N LEU A 362 -42.50 -12.35 12.12
CA LEU A 362 -43.31 -13.36 11.45
C LEU A 362 -42.70 -14.72 11.83
N GLY A 363 -43.45 -15.61 12.46
CA GLY A 363 -42.92 -16.88 12.95
C GLY A 363 -43.91 -18.02 12.78
N THR A 364 -43.41 -19.24 12.74
CA THR A 364 -44.20 -20.47 12.80
C THR A 364 -43.37 -21.59 13.42
N GLY A 365 -43.98 -22.72 13.73
CA GLY A 365 -43.27 -23.86 14.29
C GLY A 365 -44.00 -25.18 14.15
N TYR A 366 -43.30 -26.24 14.51
CA TYR A 366 -43.82 -27.61 14.59
C TYR A 366 -43.46 -28.20 15.94
N SER A 367 -44.41 -28.88 16.58
CA SER A 367 -44.16 -29.73 17.74
C SER A 367 -44.31 -31.20 17.37
N GLY A 368 -43.32 -32.00 17.78
CA GLY A 368 -43.37 -33.46 17.72
C GLY A 368 -44.29 -34.09 18.78
N ALA A 369 -44.97 -33.28 19.60
CA ALA A 369 -45.93 -33.72 20.61
C ALA A 369 -47.37 -33.24 20.35
N ARG A 370 -47.63 -32.51 19.25
CA ARG A 370 -48.97 -32.00 18.90
C ARG A 370 -49.82 -33.10 18.22
N PRO A 371 -50.87 -33.64 18.85
CA PRO A 371 -51.70 -34.68 18.24
C PRO A 371 -52.61 -34.14 17.13
N ASP A 372 -52.98 -35.01 16.19
CA ASP A 372 -54.03 -34.77 15.20
C ASP A 372 -55.41 -35.16 15.76
N LEU A 373 -56.17 -34.15 16.16
CA LEU A 373 -57.51 -34.34 16.73
C LEU A 373 -58.56 -34.82 15.70
N SER A 374 -58.24 -34.80 14.40
CA SER A 374 -59.15 -35.30 13.36
C SER A 374 -59.16 -36.83 13.22
N LYS A 375 -58.21 -37.52 13.87
CA LYS A 375 -58.03 -38.97 13.79
C LYS A 375 -58.10 -39.66 15.16
N PRO A 376 -59.28 -39.68 15.80
CA PRO A 376 -59.48 -40.42 17.05
C PRO A 376 -59.29 -41.92 16.85
N VAL A 377 -58.58 -42.56 17.77
CA VAL A 377 -58.45 -44.02 17.87
C VAL A 377 -59.06 -44.46 19.19
N ALA A 378 -59.97 -45.44 19.14
CA ALA A 378 -60.52 -46.06 20.35
C ALA A 378 -59.39 -46.74 21.13
N GLN A 379 -59.25 -46.40 22.41
CA GLN A 379 -58.35 -47.07 23.33
C GLN A 379 -59.08 -48.19 24.08
N ASP A 380 -58.32 -49.05 24.74
CA ASP A 380 -58.88 -50.07 25.63
C ASP A 380 -59.83 -49.41 26.66
N PRO A 381 -61.03 -49.98 26.89
CA PRO A 381 -61.97 -49.42 27.85
C PRO A 381 -61.34 -49.33 29.25
N VAL A 382 -61.45 -48.18 29.90
CA VAL A 382 -60.92 -47.96 31.26
C VAL A 382 -62.03 -48.09 32.29
N PRO A 383 -61.80 -48.78 33.43
CA PRO A 383 -62.82 -48.96 34.46
C PRO A 383 -63.13 -47.60 35.11
N PHE A 384 -64.38 -47.17 35.01
CA PHE A 384 -64.87 -45.89 35.52
C PHE A 384 -65.57 -46.04 36.87
N ALA A 385 -66.32 -47.13 37.05
CA ALA A 385 -67.04 -47.43 38.29
C ALA A 385 -67.18 -48.95 38.47
N THR A 386 -67.59 -49.37 39.66
CA THR A 386 -68.00 -50.76 39.93
C THR A 386 -69.47 -50.76 40.33
N THR A 387 -70.27 -51.68 39.80
CA THR A 387 -71.68 -51.84 40.16
C THR A 387 -71.85 -52.42 41.56
N ALA A 388 -73.06 -52.35 42.13
CA ALA A 388 -73.37 -52.94 43.44
C ALA A 388 -73.21 -54.48 43.48
N SER A 389 -73.17 -55.16 42.32
CA SER A 389 -72.87 -56.59 42.18
C SER A 389 -71.38 -56.91 42.01
N GLY A 390 -70.49 -55.89 42.00
CA GLY A 390 -69.04 -56.07 41.88
C GLY A 390 -68.49 -56.05 40.45
N GLU A 391 -69.31 -55.73 39.45
CA GLU A 391 -68.93 -55.72 38.03
C GLU A 391 -68.34 -54.37 37.62
N GLN A 392 -67.25 -54.36 36.84
CA GLN A 392 -66.62 -53.11 36.40
C GLN A 392 -67.37 -52.50 35.20
N VAL A 393 -67.80 -51.25 35.36
CA VAL A 393 -68.33 -50.41 34.29
C VAL A 393 -67.17 -49.68 33.64
N PHE A 394 -66.92 -49.98 32.36
CA PHE A 394 -65.87 -49.35 31.58
C PHE A 394 -66.41 -48.17 30.76
N ILE A 395 -65.60 -47.13 30.59
CA ILE A 395 -65.83 -46.07 29.61
C ILE A 395 -64.86 -46.23 28.44
N GLN A 396 -65.33 -45.91 27.24
CA GLN A 396 -64.49 -45.88 26.05
C GLN A 396 -63.60 -44.64 26.08
N SER A 397 -62.29 -44.85 26.26
CA SER A 397 -61.30 -43.78 26.10
C SER A 397 -60.97 -43.58 24.61
N VAL A 398 -60.67 -42.33 24.22
CA VAL A 398 -60.28 -41.97 22.86
C VAL A 398 -58.89 -41.34 22.91
N GLY A 399 -57.95 -41.93 22.16
CA GLY A 399 -56.59 -41.44 22.01
C GLY A 399 -56.35 -40.79 20.64
N TYR A 400 -55.31 -39.98 20.55
CA TYR A 400 -54.85 -39.34 19.32
C TYR A 400 -53.36 -39.65 19.11
N PRO A 401 -53.02 -40.86 18.63
CA PRO A 401 -51.63 -41.31 18.52
C PRO A 401 -50.89 -40.71 17.32
N GLU A 402 -51.60 -40.21 16.31
CA GLU A 402 -50.98 -39.52 15.18
C GLU A 402 -50.58 -38.08 15.55
N ILE A 403 -49.35 -37.71 15.21
CA ILE A 403 -48.85 -36.32 15.33
C ILE A 403 -49.34 -35.52 14.12
N MET A 404 -49.86 -34.32 14.34
CA MET A 404 -50.36 -33.46 13.26
C MET A 404 -49.28 -33.23 12.18
N PRO A 405 -49.60 -33.35 10.88
CA PRO A 405 -48.63 -33.22 9.80
C PRO A 405 -47.85 -31.90 9.82
N PHE A 406 -46.56 -31.98 9.45
CA PHE A 406 -45.62 -30.85 9.55
C PHE A 406 -46.12 -29.57 8.86
N GLY A 407 -46.58 -29.67 7.61
CA GLY A 407 -47.09 -28.52 6.85
C GLY A 407 -48.35 -27.89 7.45
N THR A 408 -49.25 -28.70 8.00
CA THR A 408 -50.47 -28.25 8.69
C THR A 408 -50.09 -27.44 9.93
N GLN A 409 -49.18 -27.97 10.76
CA GLN A 409 -48.66 -27.23 11.92
C GLN A 409 -47.99 -25.92 11.51
N LEU A 410 -47.21 -25.89 10.42
CA LEU A 410 -46.57 -24.64 9.96
C LEU A 410 -47.58 -23.57 9.51
N ASN A 411 -48.73 -23.96 8.97
CA ASN A 411 -49.77 -23.00 8.57
C ASN A 411 -50.57 -22.51 9.78
N GLU A 412 -50.99 -23.43 10.66
CA GLU A 412 -51.82 -23.11 11.83
C GLU A 412 -51.04 -22.37 12.94
N ASN A 413 -49.74 -22.66 13.10
CA ASN A 413 -48.89 -22.01 14.09
C ASN A 413 -48.30 -20.67 13.57
N LEU A 414 -48.78 -20.14 12.44
CA LEU A 414 -48.30 -18.88 11.87
C LEU A 414 -48.69 -17.68 12.76
N ASN A 415 -47.69 -16.99 13.28
CA ASN A 415 -47.82 -15.87 14.20
C ASN A 415 -47.19 -14.60 13.58
N GLN A 416 -47.88 -13.46 13.75
CA GLN A 416 -47.40 -12.14 13.36
C GLN A 416 -47.48 -11.19 14.56
N SER A 417 -46.42 -10.44 14.82
CA SER A 417 -46.40 -9.41 15.87
C SER A 417 -45.63 -8.17 15.41
N ILE A 418 -46.10 -7.01 15.86
CA ILE A 418 -45.42 -5.72 15.72
C ILE A 418 -45.37 -5.08 17.11
N GLY A 419 -44.19 -4.60 17.52
CA GLY A 419 -43.97 -4.03 18.84
C GLY A 419 -43.05 -2.82 18.80
N LEU A 420 -43.45 -1.76 19.52
CA LEU A 420 -42.62 -0.59 19.78
C LEU A 420 -41.92 -0.75 21.14
N THR A 421 -40.62 -0.43 21.20
CA THR A 421 -39.83 -0.48 22.43
C THR A 421 -39.18 0.88 22.67
N LEU A 422 -39.61 1.57 23.72
CA LEU A 422 -38.98 2.78 24.23
C LEU A 422 -38.00 2.40 25.35
N SER A 423 -36.72 2.74 25.18
CA SER A 423 -35.68 2.53 26.18
C SER A 423 -35.12 3.88 26.64
N ILE A 424 -35.24 4.16 27.95
CA ILE A 424 -34.74 5.37 28.59
C ILE A 424 -33.63 4.96 29.58
N PRO A 425 -32.35 5.24 29.29
CA PRO A 425 -31.26 4.91 30.20
C PRO A 425 -31.26 5.85 31.42
N ILE A 426 -31.55 5.32 32.62
CA ILE A 426 -31.52 6.10 33.87
C ILE A 426 -30.10 6.14 34.45
N PHE A 427 -29.45 4.98 34.58
CA PHE A 427 -28.06 4.88 35.04
C PHE A 427 -27.36 3.71 34.32
N ASN A 428 -26.29 4.02 33.59
CA ASN A 428 -25.55 3.07 32.75
C ASN A 428 -24.11 2.84 33.24
N LYS A 429 -23.91 2.73 34.57
CA LYS A 429 -22.60 2.48 35.17
C LYS A 429 -21.52 3.49 34.72
N MET A 430 -21.91 4.77 34.67
CA MET A 430 -21.09 5.91 34.20
C MET A 430 -20.65 5.89 32.72
N GLN A 431 -21.09 4.94 31.89
CA GLN A 431 -20.60 4.75 30.51
C GLN A 431 -20.70 6.01 29.63
N VAL A 432 -21.76 6.82 29.78
CA VAL A 432 -21.90 8.10 29.05
C VAL A 432 -20.87 9.13 29.49
N SER A 433 -20.62 9.25 30.79
CA SER A 433 -19.68 10.23 31.34
C SER A 433 -18.24 9.88 30.96
N THR A 434 -17.85 8.62 31.10
CA THR A 434 -16.51 8.14 30.72
C THR A 434 -16.31 8.17 29.21
N GLY A 435 -17.28 7.70 28.41
CA GLY A 435 -17.22 7.76 26.94
C GLY A 435 -17.13 9.20 26.41
N THR A 436 -17.89 10.13 26.98
CA THR A 436 -17.82 11.56 26.61
C THR A 436 -16.46 12.17 27.00
N SER A 437 -15.91 11.81 28.16
CA SER A 437 -14.60 12.29 28.62
C SER A 437 -13.47 11.76 27.72
N ILE A 438 -13.50 10.48 27.36
CA ILE A 438 -12.56 9.87 26.40
C ILE A 438 -12.69 10.53 25.02
N ALA A 439 -13.92 10.81 24.55
CA ALA A 439 -14.13 11.50 23.28
C ALA A 439 -13.58 12.94 23.30
N ARG A 440 -13.68 13.65 24.43
CA ARG A 440 -13.10 15.00 24.60
C ARG A 440 -11.57 14.97 24.59
N ILE A 441 -10.95 14.06 25.34
CA ILE A 441 -9.49 13.87 25.30
C ILE A 441 -9.02 13.55 23.87
N ASN A 442 -9.77 12.75 23.12
CA ASN A 442 -9.48 12.49 21.70
C ASN A 442 -9.64 13.73 20.81
N TYR A 443 -10.63 14.60 21.06
CA TYR A 443 -10.74 15.90 20.39
C TYR A 443 -9.51 16.77 20.67
N ASP A 444 -9.10 16.89 21.93
CA ASP A 444 -7.93 17.70 22.32
C ASP A 444 -6.64 17.16 21.66
N ILE A 445 -6.51 15.83 21.51
CA ILE A 445 -5.43 15.19 20.75
C ILE A 445 -5.50 15.55 19.26
N ARG A 446 -6.69 15.61 18.64
CA ARG A 446 -6.83 16.03 17.23
C ARG A 446 -6.61 17.53 17.03
N GLU A 447 -6.98 18.37 17.99
CA GLU A 447 -6.73 19.81 17.95
C GLU A 447 -5.23 20.10 18.03
N ASN A 448 -4.53 19.45 18.97
CA ASN A 448 -3.07 19.51 19.03
C ASN A 448 -2.42 18.92 17.77
N GLY A 449 -2.97 17.83 17.21
CA GLY A 449 -2.54 17.29 15.92
C GLY A 449 -2.66 18.28 14.76
N LEU A 450 -3.75 19.04 14.69
CA LEU A 450 -3.94 20.12 13.71
C LEU A 450 -2.94 21.26 13.91
N ARG A 451 -2.67 21.66 15.17
CA ARG A 451 -1.65 22.66 15.50
C ARG A 451 -0.24 22.20 15.11
N ILE A 452 0.10 20.94 15.36
CA ILE A 452 1.37 20.34 14.94
C ILE A 452 1.48 20.37 13.41
N ALA A 453 0.47 19.91 12.68
CA ALA A 453 0.47 19.95 11.21
C ALA A 453 0.66 21.38 10.66
N LYS A 454 -0.03 22.37 11.22
CA LYS A 454 0.13 23.80 10.87
C LYS A 454 1.55 24.30 11.13
N ASN A 455 2.13 23.97 12.29
CA ASN A 455 3.51 24.33 12.64
C ASN A 455 4.54 23.65 11.72
N THR A 456 4.36 22.37 11.38
CA THR A 456 5.24 21.64 10.46
C THR A 456 5.17 22.23 9.05
N VAL A 457 3.98 22.56 8.53
CA VAL A 457 3.85 23.29 7.25
C VAL A 457 4.60 24.62 7.30
N TYR A 458 4.44 25.40 8.38
CA TYR A 458 5.12 26.67 8.52
C TYR A 458 6.66 26.53 8.53
N GLN A 459 7.18 25.56 9.28
CA GLN A 459 8.61 25.22 9.31
C GLN A 459 9.11 24.78 7.93
N ASN A 460 8.37 23.91 7.24
CA ASN A 460 8.73 23.43 5.91
C ASN A 460 8.77 24.57 4.88
N ILE A 461 7.82 25.52 4.95
CA ILE A 461 7.81 26.71 4.08
C ILE A 461 8.95 27.66 4.42
N GLN A 462 9.28 27.85 5.71
CA GLN A 462 10.47 28.62 6.13
C GLN A 462 11.76 28.02 5.56
N SER A 463 11.94 26.70 5.70
CA SER A 463 13.09 25.99 5.12
C SER A 463 13.11 26.05 3.60
N ALA A 464 11.99 25.77 2.92
CA ALA A 464 11.91 25.82 1.46
C ALA A 464 12.21 27.23 0.89
N TYR A 465 11.74 28.29 1.55
CA TYR A 465 12.04 29.67 1.17
C TYR A 465 13.51 30.03 1.40
N ALA A 466 14.09 29.61 2.53
CA ALA A 466 15.52 29.82 2.81
C ALA A 466 16.41 29.05 1.82
N ASP A 467 16.07 27.79 1.54
CA ASP A 467 16.75 26.94 0.55
C ASP A 467 16.68 27.53 -0.85
N ALA A 468 15.49 27.94 -1.32
CA ALA A 468 15.32 28.54 -2.65
C ALA A 468 16.14 29.84 -2.81
N LYS A 469 16.16 30.69 -1.76
CA LYS A 469 16.97 31.91 -1.72
C LYS A 469 18.48 31.60 -1.71
N ALA A 470 18.91 30.56 -0.98
CA ALA A 470 20.30 30.11 -0.96
C ALA A 470 20.72 29.54 -2.33
N ALA A 471 19.88 28.71 -2.93
CA ALA A 471 20.11 28.10 -4.24
C ALA A 471 20.20 29.16 -5.36
N LEU A 472 19.34 30.20 -5.35
CA LEU A 472 19.44 31.33 -6.28
C LEU A 472 20.80 32.04 -6.17
N ASN A 473 21.25 32.32 -4.94
CA ASN A 473 22.54 32.98 -4.72
C ASN A 473 23.71 32.08 -5.16
N GLN A 474 23.64 30.77 -4.89
CA GLN A 474 24.64 29.80 -5.31
C GLN A 474 24.70 29.64 -6.84
N TYR A 475 23.55 29.64 -7.51
CA TYR A 475 23.43 29.62 -8.97
C TYR A 475 24.07 30.88 -9.59
N ARG A 476 23.74 32.07 -9.08
CA ARG A 476 24.34 33.34 -9.54
C ARG A 476 25.85 33.40 -9.31
N ALA A 477 26.31 32.93 -8.16
CA ALA A 477 27.73 32.92 -7.82
C ALA A 477 28.53 31.93 -8.67
N SER A 478 28.02 30.71 -8.87
CA SER A 478 28.67 29.69 -9.70
C SER A 478 28.65 30.06 -11.19
N GLN A 479 27.57 30.66 -11.70
CA GLN A 479 27.49 31.19 -13.06
C GLN A 479 28.58 32.23 -13.29
N LYS A 480 28.66 33.26 -12.42
CA LYS A 480 29.69 34.30 -12.52
C LYS A 480 31.11 33.74 -12.40
N ALA A 481 31.33 32.75 -11.54
CA ALA A 481 32.63 32.07 -11.41
C ALA A 481 32.98 31.28 -12.68
N LEU A 482 32.00 30.58 -13.27
CA LEU A 482 32.15 29.84 -14.51
C LEU A 482 32.49 30.76 -15.69
N ASP A 483 31.74 31.84 -15.88
CA ASP A 483 31.94 32.79 -16.97
C ASP A 483 33.34 33.43 -16.89
N ALA A 484 33.76 33.85 -15.69
CA ALA A 484 35.09 34.40 -15.45
C ALA A 484 36.22 33.37 -15.66
N LEU A 485 36.03 32.13 -15.23
CA LEU A 485 37.02 31.06 -15.40
C LEU A 485 37.12 30.59 -16.86
N ARG A 486 36.01 30.54 -17.61
CA ARG A 486 36.01 30.24 -19.05
C ARG A 486 36.76 31.30 -19.86
N GLU A 487 36.48 32.58 -19.63
CA GLU A 487 37.19 33.66 -20.34
C GLU A 487 38.66 33.74 -19.92
N SER A 488 38.99 33.50 -18.64
CA SER A 488 40.39 33.35 -18.18
C SER A 488 41.10 32.18 -18.87
N PHE A 489 40.46 31.01 -18.93
CA PHE A 489 41.02 29.81 -19.56
C PHE A 489 41.28 29.99 -21.05
N LYS A 490 40.44 30.74 -21.76
CA LYS A 490 40.68 31.12 -23.17
C LYS A 490 41.97 31.94 -23.36
N TYR A 491 42.31 32.87 -22.46
CA TYR A 491 43.61 33.55 -22.50
C TYR A 491 44.77 32.60 -22.15
N VAL A 492 44.56 31.65 -21.23
CA VAL A 492 45.55 30.62 -20.87
C VAL A 492 45.80 29.69 -22.07
N GLU A 493 44.76 29.25 -22.78
CA GLU A 493 44.83 28.44 -23.99
C GLU A 493 45.59 29.15 -25.10
N GLN A 494 45.23 30.40 -25.42
CA GLN A 494 45.96 31.22 -26.39
C GLN A 494 47.45 31.35 -26.04
N ARG A 495 47.78 31.58 -24.76
CA ARG A 495 49.17 31.68 -24.30
C ARG A 495 49.91 30.33 -24.34
N PHE A 496 49.23 29.22 -24.10
CA PHE A 496 49.80 27.87 -24.21
C PHE A 496 50.08 27.50 -25.67
N ASP A 497 49.22 27.92 -26.60
CA ASP A 497 49.37 27.66 -28.03
C ASP A 497 50.58 28.38 -28.65
N VAL A 498 50.92 29.57 -28.14
CA VAL A 498 52.16 30.29 -28.50
C VAL A 498 53.36 29.95 -27.60
N GLY A 499 53.25 28.97 -26.69
CA GLY A 499 54.35 28.52 -25.83
C GLY A 499 54.75 29.49 -24.69
N MET A 500 53.92 30.47 -24.35
CA MET A 500 54.18 31.46 -23.29
C MET A 500 53.86 30.98 -21.86
N ILE A 501 53.30 29.77 -21.70
CA ILE A 501 53.07 29.10 -20.41
C ILE A 501 53.34 27.59 -20.56
N ASN A 502 53.57 26.91 -19.43
CA ASN A 502 53.83 25.48 -19.40
C ASN A 502 52.54 24.64 -19.35
N SER A 503 52.71 23.31 -19.44
CA SER A 503 51.63 22.31 -19.37
C SER A 503 50.87 22.33 -18.04
N VAL A 504 51.56 22.55 -16.93
CA VAL A 504 51.00 22.52 -15.56
C VAL A 504 50.05 23.70 -15.33
N ASP A 505 50.41 24.89 -15.79
CA ASP A 505 49.58 26.09 -15.68
C ASP A 505 48.29 25.95 -16.50
N TYR A 506 48.41 25.45 -17.75
CA TYR A 506 47.25 25.15 -18.61
C TYR A 506 46.33 24.10 -17.96
N ASN A 507 46.90 22.99 -17.47
CA ASN A 507 46.13 21.92 -16.84
C ASN A 507 45.44 22.40 -15.55
N THR A 508 46.11 23.25 -14.76
CA THR A 508 45.54 23.85 -13.54
C THR A 508 44.35 24.74 -13.87
N ALA A 509 44.46 25.58 -14.90
CA ALA A 509 43.36 26.41 -15.37
C ALA A 509 42.18 25.57 -15.90
N LYS A 510 42.47 24.50 -16.67
CA LYS A 510 41.45 23.56 -17.18
C LYS A 510 40.67 22.91 -16.02
N VAL A 511 41.37 22.36 -15.03
CA VAL A 511 40.75 21.74 -13.84
C VAL A 511 39.86 22.73 -13.08
N ASN A 512 40.24 24.01 -13.03
CA ASN A 512 39.41 25.04 -12.40
C ASN A 512 38.13 25.33 -13.20
N VAL A 513 38.17 25.36 -14.54
CA VAL A 513 36.96 25.45 -15.38
C VAL A 513 36.07 24.23 -15.18
N THR A 514 36.60 23.01 -15.31
CA THR A 514 35.81 21.78 -15.18
C THR A 514 35.12 21.66 -13.80
N ARG A 515 35.79 22.12 -12.73
CA ARG A 515 35.17 22.23 -11.40
C ARG A 515 34.02 23.24 -11.40
N ALA A 516 34.25 24.46 -11.89
CA ALA A 516 33.23 25.51 -11.94
C ALA A 516 32.02 25.13 -12.80
N GLU A 517 32.21 24.38 -13.90
CA GLU A 517 31.12 23.82 -14.70
C GLU A 517 30.29 22.82 -13.91
N SER A 518 30.94 21.93 -13.17
CA SER A 518 30.26 20.94 -12.32
C SER A 518 29.46 21.58 -11.18
N ASP A 519 30.01 22.65 -10.58
CA ASP A 519 29.36 23.42 -9.51
C ASP A 519 28.18 24.26 -10.05
N PHE A 520 28.34 24.85 -11.24
CA PHE A 520 27.26 25.55 -11.96
C PHE A 520 26.11 24.60 -12.29
N LEU A 521 26.39 23.45 -12.92
CA LEU A 521 25.37 22.44 -13.24
C LEU A 521 24.60 22.02 -11.99
N ARG A 522 25.30 21.69 -10.89
CA ARG A 522 24.66 21.30 -9.63
C ARG A 522 23.72 22.37 -9.10
N SER A 523 24.17 23.62 -9.07
CA SER A 523 23.37 24.74 -8.55
C SER A 523 22.20 25.15 -9.47
N LYS A 524 22.33 24.99 -10.80
CA LYS A 524 21.24 25.15 -11.78
C LYS A 524 20.08 24.20 -11.45
N TYR A 525 20.35 22.89 -11.30
CA TYR A 525 19.31 21.90 -11.02
C TYR A 525 18.74 22.01 -9.60
N ASP A 526 19.58 22.30 -8.59
CA ASP A 526 19.10 22.56 -7.23
C ASP A 526 18.18 23.80 -7.18
N TYR A 527 18.56 24.91 -7.81
CA TYR A 527 17.72 26.11 -7.86
C TYR A 527 16.36 25.85 -8.54
N VAL A 528 16.34 25.13 -9.67
CA VAL A 528 15.09 24.71 -10.33
C VAL A 528 14.23 23.87 -9.38
N PHE A 529 14.81 22.87 -8.71
CA PHE A 529 14.08 22.00 -7.79
C PHE A 529 13.50 22.75 -6.57
N LYS A 530 14.32 23.56 -5.89
CA LYS A 530 13.89 24.33 -4.71
C LYS A 530 12.80 25.35 -5.06
N THR A 531 12.87 25.97 -6.23
CA THR A 531 11.83 26.89 -6.71
C THR A 531 10.51 26.17 -6.96
N LYS A 532 10.53 24.98 -7.58
CA LYS A 532 9.31 24.18 -7.82
C LYS A 532 8.69 23.63 -6.52
N ILE A 533 9.49 23.36 -5.47
CA ILE A 533 8.97 23.08 -4.12
C ILE A 533 8.23 24.31 -3.55
N LEU A 534 8.77 25.51 -3.72
CA LEU A 534 8.14 26.74 -3.23
C LEU A 534 6.82 27.02 -3.97
N ASP A 535 6.77 26.80 -5.29
CA ASP A 535 5.57 26.86 -6.11
C ASP A 535 4.49 25.86 -5.66
N PHE A 536 4.90 24.63 -5.30
CA PHE A 536 3.99 23.62 -4.76
C PHE A 536 3.29 24.10 -3.46
N TYR A 537 4.02 24.74 -2.53
CA TYR A 537 3.42 25.31 -1.32
C TYR A 537 2.46 26.48 -1.60
N GLN A 538 2.60 27.15 -2.75
CA GLN A 538 1.65 28.18 -3.22
C GLN A 538 0.39 27.56 -3.88
N GLY A 539 0.35 26.24 -4.07
CA GLY A 539 -0.75 25.52 -4.71
C GLY A 539 -0.65 25.42 -6.23
N LYS A 540 0.52 25.66 -6.82
CA LYS A 540 0.75 25.50 -8.26
C LYS A 540 1.07 24.03 -8.59
N PRO A 541 0.67 23.50 -9.76
CA PRO A 541 1.04 22.16 -10.18
C PRO A 541 2.55 22.03 -10.45
N ILE A 542 3.10 20.84 -10.24
CA ILE A 542 4.52 20.55 -10.47
C ILE A 542 4.75 20.33 -11.98
N THR A 543 5.12 21.38 -12.69
CA THR A 543 5.48 21.33 -14.12
C THR A 543 6.92 21.80 -14.35
N LEU A 544 7.62 21.24 -15.35
CA LEU A 544 8.98 21.63 -15.76
C LEU A 544 9.02 22.44 -17.07
N ASN A 545 7.85 22.83 -17.58
CA ASN A 545 7.68 23.78 -18.68
C ASN A 545 7.34 25.18 -18.13
#